data_AF-A0AAP9M3V0-F1
#
_entry.id   AF-A0AAP9M3V0-F1
#
_cell.length_a   1.000
_cell.length_b   1.000
_cell.length_c   1.000
_cell.angle_alpha   90.00
_cell.angle_beta   90.00
_cell.angle_gamma   90.00
#
_symmetry.space_group_name_H-M   'P 1'
#
loop_
_entity.id
_entity.type
_entity.pdbx_description
1 polymer ?
#
loop_
_entity_poly.entity_id
_entity_poly.type
_entity_poly.pdbx_seq_one_letter_code
_entity_poly.pdbx_strand_id
1 'polypeptide(L)'
;MDKTYLPDLISGLEQELLRLGYTKGSMTFYRRRRNQLMAYAEDRGECYYTEQLGMDFLKEFFGITQEDFSRTLPQAETQEIRVVRMVGDFQLHHAVLRRYLKHKELLTTPFFVDIRSRFQSSCEKKGYSQVTTEHYVKQSSYLMDYLAAQGMDDFTAVTLDTVNAYIRTLAGFSYKTVEQHICSLRAFFRFLNQEGIMPDDLAAKMPMVKARKQTAIPSVWTQN
;
A
#
# COMPACT_ATOMS: atom_id res chain seq x y z
N MET A 1 14.99 10.70 -3.29
CA MET A 1 13.74 10.81 -2.52
C MET A 1 13.87 12.04 -1.69
N ASP A 2 12.95 12.97 -1.88
CA ASP A 2 12.98 14.23 -1.16
C ASP A 2 12.51 13.95 0.27
N LYS A 3 13.36 14.31 1.24
CA LYS A 3 13.04 14.14 2.65
C LYS A 3 12.08 15.25 3.05
N THR A 4 10.87 14.88 3.43
CA THR A 4 9.87 15.80 3.99
C THR A 4 10.22 16.08 5.44
N TYR A 5 10.17 17.36 5.83
CA TYR A 5 10.35 17.75 7.22
C TYR A 5 9.35 16.99 8.12
N LEU A 6 9.82 16.45 9.26
CA LEU A 6 9.05 15.49 10.04
C LEU A 6 7.66 16.01 10.46
N PRO A 7 7.49 17.26 10.95
CA PRO A 7 6.17 17.82 11.23
C PRO A 7 5.22 17.83 10.02
N ASP A 8 5.71 18.18 8.84
CA ASP A 8 4.91 18.21 7.61
C ASP A 8 4.51 16.80 7.17
N LEU A 9 5.44 15.84 7.30
CA LEU A 9 5.18 14.43 7.05
C LEU A 9 4.08 13.88 7.95
N ILE A 10 4.16 14.18 9.26
CA ILE A 10 3.20 13.74 10.26
C ILE A 10 1.82 14.41 10.05
N SER A 11 1.82 15.69 9.66
CA SER A 11 0.60 16.42 9.29
C SER A 11 -0.08 15.80 8.08
N GLY A 12 0.68 15.54 7.01
CA GLY A 12 0.18 14.87 5.80
C GLY A 12 -0.39 13.49 6.09
N LEU A 13 0.31 12.69 6.90
CA LEU A 13 -0.19 11.37 7.32
C LEU A 13 -1.50 11.49 8.11
N GLU A 14 -1.66 12.51 8.95
CA GLU A 14 -2.92 12.73 9.67
C GLU A 14 -4.08 13.00 8.73
N GLN A 15 -3.88 13.89 7.74
CA GLN A 15 -4.91 14.20 6.75
C GLN A 15 -5.31 12.95 5.97
N GLU A 16 -4.33 12.11 5.62
CA GLU A 16 -4.58 10.85 4.93
C GLU A 16 -5.37 9.86 5.79
N LEU A 17 -5.04 9.75 7.09
CA LEU A 17 -5.82 8.92 8.01
C LEU A 17 -7.27 9.42 8.16
N LEU A 18 -7.48 10.74 8.16
CA LEU A 18 -8.81 11.35 8.18
C LEU A 18 -9.57 11.05 6.88
N ARG A 19 -8.93 11.18 5.71
CA ARG A 19 -9.51 10.83 4.39
C ARG A 19 -9.98 9.37 4.36
N LEU A 20 -9.21 8.48 4.98
CA LEU A 20 -9.49 7.05 5.08
C LEU A 20 -10.52 6.69 6.17
N GLY A 21 -11.11 7.68 6.85
CA GLY A 21 -12.20 7.47 7.79
C GLY A 21 -11.77 6.84 9.12
N TYR A 22 -10.51 7.02 9.54
CA TYR A 22 -10.05 6.51 10.83
C TYR A 22 -10.91 7.07 11.97
N THR A 23 -11.35 6.18 12.86
CA THR A 23 -12.24 6.55 13.97
C THR A 23 -11.57 7.50 14.95
N LYS A 24 -12.35 8.32 15.67
CA LYS A 24 -11.82 9.21 16.73
C LYS A 24 -10.90 8.47 17.71
N GLY A 25 -11.29 7.28 18.15
CA GLY A 25 -10.47 6.46 19.05
C GLY A 25 -9.15 6.01 18.44
N SER A 26 -9.16 5.59 17.16
CA SER A 26 -7.93 5.25 16.44
C SER A 26 -7.04 6.47 16.30
N MET A 27 -7.60 7.62 15.93
CA MET A 27 -6.87 8.89 15.79
C MET A 27 -6.22 9.33 17.11
N THR A 28 -6.88 9.17 18.26
CA THR A 28 -6.28 9.47 19.56
C THR A 28 -5.04 8.63 19.84
N PHE A 29 -5.08 7.33 19.51
CA PHE A 29 -3.91 6.45 19.64
C PHE A 29 -2.75 6.92 18.74
N TYR A 30 -3.01 7.18 17.45
CA TYR A 30 -1.97 7.67 16.52
C TYR A 30 -1.40 9.01 16.96
N ARG A 31 -2.25 9.96 17.39
CA ARG A 31 -1.83 11.28 17.87
C ARG A 31 -0.90 11.18 19.09
N ARG A 32 -1.18 10.27 20.01
CA ARG A 32 -0.30 10.05 21.16
C ARG A 32 1.08 9.57 20.72
N ARG A 33 1.14 8.55 19.85
CA ARG A 33 2.42 7.95 19.44
C ARG A 33 3.25 8.86 18.55
N ARG A 34 2.64 9.57 17.60
CA ARG A 34 3.36 10.53 16.77
C ARG A 34 3.92 11.69 17.59
N ASN A 35 3.21 12.17 18.62
CA ASN A 35 3.72 13.25 19.47
C ASN A 35 4.95 12.79 20.26
N GLN A 36 4.97 11.53 20.71
CA GLN A 36 6.16 10.94 21.33
C GLN A 36 7.31 10.81 20.32
N LEU A 37 7.04 10.37 19.09
CA LEU A 37 8.04 10.29 18.03
C LEU A 37 8.61 11.67 17.65
N MET A 38 7.77 12.71 17.58
CA MET A 38 8.22 14.07 17.28
C MET A 38 9.10 14.64 18.39
N ALA A 39 8.69 14.51 19.66
CA ALA A 39 9.52 14.92 20.79
C ALA A 39 10.85 14.14 20.83
N TYR A 40 10.80 12.83 20.57
CA TYR A 40 11.97 11.98 20.50
C TYR A 40 12.99 12.42 19.44
N ALA A 41 12.49 12.85 18.27
CA ALA A 41 13.30 13.36 17.18
C ALA A 41 13.86 14.76 17.51
N GLU A 42 13.04 15.63 18.10
CA GLU A 42 13.43 16.98 18.52
C GLU A 42 14.57 16.95 19.55
N ASP A 43 14.47 16.09 20.57
CA ASP A 43 15.51 15.88 21.60
C ASP A 43 16.86 15.43 21.00
N ARG A 44 16.86 14.87 19.79
CA ARG A 44 18.05 14.39 19.06
C ARG A 44 18.50 15.33 17.95
N GLY A 45 17.79 16.44 17.73
CA GLY A 45 18.06 17.35 16.60
C GLY A 45 17.75 16.72 15.23
N GLU A 46 16.92 15.69 15.18
CA GLU A 46 16.56 14.97 13.96
C GLU A 46 15.37 15.63 13.27
N CYS A 47 15.61 16.35 12.18
CA CYS A 47 14.57 17.09 11.45
C CYS A 47 13.72 16.22 10.50
N TYR A 48 14.18 15.02 10.16
CA TYR A 48 13.60 14.16 9.13
C TYR A 48 13.39 12.74 9.64
N TYR A 49 12.35 12.08 9.17
CA TYR A 49 12.16 10.68 9.50
C TYR A 49 13.18 9.79 8.77
N THR A 50 13.78 8.87 9.51
CA THR A 50 14.60 7.78 8.97
C THR A 50 14.16 6.45 9.57
N GLU A 51 14.39 5.34 8.85
CA GLU A 51 14.12 4.01 9.40
C GLU A 51 14.91 3.76 10.69
N GLN A 52 16.13 4.32 10.80
CA GLN A 52 16.93 4.21 12.00
C GLN A 52 16.30 4.94 13.19
N LEU A 53 15.86 6.19 13.00
CA LEU A 53 15.13 6.95 14.01
C LEU A 53 13.89 6.20 14.52
N GLY A 54 13.13 5.60 13.59
CA GLY A 54 11.96 4.78 13.92
C GLY A 54 12.32 3.53 14.75
N MET A 55 13.40 2.83 14.38
CA MET A 55 13.87 1.65 15.11
C MET A 55 14.40 1.99 16.50
N ASP A 56 15.15 3.08 16.64
CA ASP A 56 15.68 3.54 17.92
C ASP A 56 14.55 3.98 18.86
N PHE A 57 13.53 4.66 18.32
CA PHE A 57 12.31 4.99 19.06
C PHE A 57 11.58 3.73 19.56
N LEU A 58 11.40 2.72 18.71
CA LEU A 58 10.76 1.46 19.11
C LEU A 58 11.52 0.73 20.23
N LYS A 59 12.85 0.74 20.13
CA LYS A 59 13.73 0.13 21.12
C LYS A 59 13.67 0.86 22.45
N GLU A 60 13.80 2.18 22.46
CA GLU A 60 13.85 2.97 23.69
C GLU A 60 12.50 3.05 24.42
N PHE A 61 11.39 3.20 23.70
CA PHE A 61 10.08 3.43 24.31
C PHE A 61 9.30 2.15 24.58
N PHE A 62 9.59 1.07 23.84
CA PHE A 62 8.80 -0.16 23.89
C PHE A 62 9.66 -1.43 24.03
N GLY A 63 10.98 -1.31 24.05
CA GLY A 63 11.88 -2.47 24.13
C GLY A 63 11.86 -3.36 22.88
N ILE A 64 11.31 -2.88 21.76
CA ILE A 64 11.16 -3.66 20.53
C ILE A 64 12.41 -3.51 19.68
N THR A 65 13.03 -4.63 19.32
CA THR A 65 14.26 -4.69 18.52
C THR A 65 14.01 -5.35 17.16
N GLN A 66 15.01 -5.36 16.28
CA GLN A 66 14.91 -6.04 14.99
C GLN A 66 14.75 -7.56 15.13
N GLU A 67 15.35 -8.15 16.16
CA GLU A 67 15.31 -9.60 16.41
C GLU A 67 13.87 -10.08 16.69
N ASP A 68 13.07 -9.21 17.30
CA ASP A 68 11.66 -9.45 17.61
C ASP A 68 10.77 -9.62 16.37
N PHE A 69 11.21 -9.16 15.19
CA PHE A 69 10.44 -9.30 13.95
C PHE A 69 10.36 -10.75 13.44
N SER A 70 11.20 -11.63 13.96
CA SER A 70 11.20 -13.06 13.64
C SER A 70 10.15 -13.87 14.43
N ARG A 71 9.65 -13.32 15.54
CA ARG A 71 8.68 -13.99 16.43
C ARG A 71 7.27 -13.45 16.24
N THR A 72 6.31 -14.19 16.78
CA THR A 72 4.94 -13.70 16.93
C THR A 72 4.89 -12.63 18.02
N LEU A 73 4.46 -11.43 17.64
CA LEU A 73 4.37 -10.28 18.55
C LEU A 73 2.96 -10.14 19.14
N PRO A 74 2.82 -9.71 20.40
CA PRO A 74 1.55 -9.26 20.95
C PRO A 74 0.90 -8.16 20.11
N GLN A 75 -0.42 -8.05 20.22
CA GLN A 75 -1.18 -7.04 19.47
C GLN A 75 -0.72 -5.61 19.77
N ALA A 76 -0.38 -5.32 21.03
CA ALA A 76 0.11 -4.01 21.46
C ALA A 76 1.42 -3.64 20.75
N GLU A 77 2.45 -4.50 20.82
CA GLU A 77 3.73 -4.31 20.11
C GLU A 77 3.53 -4.17 18.60
N THR A 78 2.62 -4.97 18.02
CA THR A 78 2.28 -4.88 16.60
C THR A 78 1.67 -3.52 16.24
N GLN A 79 0.87 -2.90 17.11
CA GLN A 79 0.36 -1.55 16.87
C GLN A 79 1.47 -0.50 16.91
N GLU A 80 2.43 -0.62 17.82
CA GLU A 80 3.54 0.34 17.94
C GLU A 80 4.45 0.31 16.71
N ILE A 81 4.87 -0.88 16.27
CA ILE A 81 5.64 -1.06 15.03
C ILE A 81 4.88 -0.50 13.83
N ARG A 82 3.56 -0.71 13.80
CA ARG A 82 2.71 -0.23 12.72
C ARG A 82 2.70 1.30 12.61
N VAL A 83 2.69 2.03 13.73
CA VAL A 83 2.74 3.50 13.69
C VAL A 83 4.02 3.96 13.00
N VAL A 84 5.17 3.42 13.44
CA VAL A 84 6.48 3.79 12.93
C VAL A 84 6.63 3.45 11.45
N ARG A 85 6.27 2.22 11.06
CA ARG A 85 6.31 1.83 9.63
C ARG A 85 5.36 2.65 8.76
N MET A 86 4.21 3.06 9.29
CA MET A 86 3.28 3.89 8.54
C MET A 86 3.87 5.28 8.23
N VAL A 87 4.65 5.86 9.14
CA VAL A 87 5.38 7.12 8.88
C VAL A 87 6.40 6.92 7.76
N GLY A 88 7.20 5.86 7.83
CA GLY A 88 8.17 5.51 6.78
C GLY A 88 7.51 5.27 5.42
N ASP A 89 6.50 4.42 5.37
CA ASP A 89 5.76 4.12 4.14
C ASP A 89 5.09 5.39 3.55
N PHE A 90 4.54 6.25 4.40
CA PHE A 90 3.94 7.50 3.95
C PHE A 90 4.98 8.48 3.39
N GLN A 91 6.21 8.50 3.94
CA GLN A 91 7.30 9.28 3.37
C GLN A 91 7.72 8.79 1.98
N LEU A 92 7.65 7.47 1.75
CA LEU A 92 8.07 6.86 0.48
C LEU A 92 6.99 6.92 -0.60
N HIS A 93 5.72 6.85 -0.21
CA HIS A 93 4.61 6.60 -1.12
C HIS A 93 3.48 7.63 -1.05
N HIS A 94 3.50 8.54 -0.07
CA HIS A 94 2.43 9.50 0.18
C HIS A 94 1.03 8.84 0.26
N ALA A 95 0.97 7.63 0.82
CA ALA A 95 -0.26 6.86 0.95
C ALA A 95 -0.18 5.92 2.16
N VAL A 96 -1.29 5.70 2.85
CA VAL A 96 -1.36 4.69 3.91
C VAL A 96 -1.61 3.33 3.28
N LEU A 97 -0.61 2.46 3.34
CA LEU A 97 -0.63 1.19 2.61
C LEU A 97 -1.67 0.19 3.13
N ARG A 98 -2.10 -0.69 2.23
CA ARG A 98 -3.11 -1.75 2.46
C ARG A 98 -2.91 -2.55 3.73
N ARG A 99 -1.67 -2.90 4.08
CA ARG A 99 -1.35 -3.72 5.28
C ARG A 99 -1.81 -3.07 6.59
N TYR A 100 -2.14 -1.78 6.55
CA TYR A 100 -2.67 -1.02 7.68
C TYR A 100 -4.18 -0.77 7.57
N LEU A 101 -4.78 -0.79 6.39
CA LEU A 101 -6.19 -0.44 6.24
C LEU A 101 -7.10 -1.39 7.06
N LYS A 102 -7.86 -0.80 7.98
CA LYS A 102 -8.81 -1.51 8.86
C LYS A 102 -10.26 -1.35 8.37
N HIS A 103 -10.51 -0.44 7.43
CA HIS A 103 -11.86 -0.09 6.96
C HIS A 103 -12.26 -0.91 5.73
N LYS A 104 -13.57 -1.21 5.64
CA LYS A 104 -14.15 -1.96 4.51
C LYS A 104 -14.37 -1.08 3.27
N GLU A 105 -14.68 0.19 3.47
CA GLU A 105 -14.93 1.15 2.40
C GLU A 105 -13.66 1.96 2.15
N LEU A 106 -13.02 1.69 1.02
CA LEU A 106 -11.73 2.28 0.64
C LEU A 106 -11.90 3.49 -0.27
N LEU A 107 -12.95 3.48 -1.07
CA LEU A 107 -13.19 4.50 -2.09
C LEU A 107 -14.21 5.50 -1.55
N THR A 108 -13.75 6.73 -1.34
CA THR A 108 -14.59 7.87 -0.98
C THR A 108 -14.87 8.78 -2.17
N THR A 109 -14.04 8.74 -3.21
CA THR A 109 -14.22 9.50 -4.45
C THR A 109 -15.39 8.93 -5.27
N PRO A 110 -16.45 9.73 -5.56
CA PRO A 110 -17.63 9.26 -6.29
C PRO A 110 -17.30 8.63 -7.65
N PHE A 111 -16.34 9.23 -8.38
CA PHE A 111 -15.87 8.69 -9.66
C PHE A 111 -15.32 7.25 -9.50
N PHE A 112 -14.43 7.01 -8.56
CA PHE A 112 -13.88 5.66 -8.34
C PHE A 112 -14.92 4.66 -7.81
N VAL A 113 -15.92 5.12 -7.05
CA VAL A 113 -17.05 4.28 -6.62
C VAL A 113 -17.88 3.82 -7.82
N ASP A 114 -18.18 4.72 -8.77
CA ASP A 114 -18.87 4.38 -10.02
C ASP A 114 -18.04 3.37 -10.85
N ILE A 115 -16.76 3.67 -11.05
CA ILE A 115 -15.85 2.82 -11.82
C ILE A 115 -15.73 1.42 -11.21
N ARG A 116 -15.67 1.32 -9.87
CA ARG A 116 -15.69 0.03 -9.16
C ARG A 116 -16.93 -0.78 -9.50
N SER A 117 -18.11 -0.14 -9.49
CA SER A 117 -19.38 -0.80 -9.82
C SER A 117 -19.44 -1.25 -11.28
N ARG A 118 -19.05 -0.38 -12.22
CA ARG A 118 -19.00 -0.72 -13.65
C ARG A 118 -18.03 -1.85 -13.94
N PHE A 119 -16.86 -1.86 -13.31
CA PHE A 119 -15.89 -2.93 -13.46
C PHE A 119 -16.41 -4.26 -12.90
N GLN A 120 -17.09 -4.23 -11.75
CA GLN A 120 -17.76 -5.41 -11.19
C GLN A 120 -18.76 -6.00 -12.19
N SER A 121 -19.67 -5.17 -12.73
CA SER A 121 -20.64 -5.61 -13.74
C SER A 121 -19.97 -6.12 -15.02
N SER A 122 -18.84 -5.54 -15.43
CA SER A 122 -18.07 -6.04 -16.58
C SER A 122 -17.49 -7.44 -16.32
N CYS A 123 -16.98 -7.69 -15.11
CA CYS A 123 -16.48 -9.01 -14.71
C CYS A 123 -17.58 -10.07 -14.68
N GLU A 124 -18.75 -9.71 -14.14
CA GLU A 124 -19.93 -10.59 -14.10
C GLU A 124 -20.43 -10.92 -15.51
N LYS A 125 -20.52 -9.93 -16.41
CA LYS A 125 -20.88 -10.13 -17.83
C LYS A 125 -19.88 -11.00 -18.59
N LYS A 126 -18.60 -10.98 -18.22
CA LYS A 126 -17.56 -11.86 -18.77
C LYS A 126 -17.62 -13.30 -18.22
N GLY A 127 -18.54 -13.58 -17.30
CA GLY A 127 -18.72 -14.92 -16.71
C GLY A 127 -17.65 -15.30 -15.69
N TYR A 128 -16.95 -14.34 -15.09
CA TYR A 128 -16.03 -14.65 -14.00
C TYR A 128 -16.80 -15.14 -12.76
N SER A 129 -16.21 -16.09 -12.04
CA SER A 129 -16.77 -16.55 -10.77
C SER A 129 -16.82 -15.42 -9.76
N GLN A 130 -17.77 -15.49 -8.82
CA GLN A 130 -17.92 -14.48 -7.76
C GLN A 130 -16.60 -14.19 -7.04
N VAL A 131 -15.86 -15.24 -6.65
CA VAL A 131 -14.58 -15.10 -5.94
C VAL A 131 -13.54 -14.36 -6.80
N THR A 132 -13.52 -14.60 -8.10
CA THR A 132 -12.59 -13.91 -9.03
C THR A 132 -12.99 -12.46 -9.20
N THR A 133 -14.27 -12.18 -9.40
CA THR A 133 -14.83 -10.83 -9.51
C THR A 133 -14.52 -10.02 -8.25
N GLU A 134 -14.83 -10.56 -7.07
CA GLU A 134 -14.54 -9.92 -5.78
C GLU A 134 -13.05 -9.65 -5.61
N HIS A 135 -12.19 -10.60 -6.01
CA HIS A 135 -10.75 -10.40 -5.97
C HIS A 135 -10.33 -9.24 -6.88
N TYR A 136 -10.73 -9.24 -8.15
CA TYR A 136 -10.36 -8.21 -9.12
C TYR A 136 -10.83 -6.82 -8.69
N VAL A 137 -12.10 -6.71 -8.31
CA VAL A 137 -12.72 -5.46 -7.83
C VAL A 137 -12.00 -4.95 -6.58
N LYS A 138 -11.61 -5.84 -5.67
CA LYS A 138 -10.87 -5.46 -4.47
C LYS A 138 -9.47 -4.92 -4.80
N GLN A 139 -8.73 -5.59 -5.69
CA GLN A 139 -7.39 -5.14 -6.05
C GLN A 139 -7.40 -3.83 -6.84
N SER A 140 -8.35 -3.65 -7.77
CA SER A 140 -8.48 -2.37 -8.47
C SER A 140 -8.92 -1.24 -7.54
N SER A 141 -9.74 -1.53 -6.52
CA SER A 141 -10.10 -0.56 -5.49
C SER A 141 -8.89 -0.06 -4.70
N TYR A 142 -7.89 -0.92 -4.41
CA TYR A 142 -6.67 -0.46 -3.77
C TYR A 142 -5.81 0.44 -4.66
N LEU A 143 -5.78 0.18 -5.96
CA LEU A 143 -5.12 1.10 -6.90
C LEU A 143 -5.84 2.45 -6.91
N MET A 144 -7.16 2.46 -7.06
CA MET A 144 -7.95 3.70 -7.10
C MET A 144 -7.83 4.51 -5.80
N ASP A 145 -7.80 3.86 -4.64
CA ASP A 145 -7.53 4.54 -3.36
C ASP A 145 -6.11 5.14 -3.32
N TYR A 146 -5.11 4.42 -3.85
CA TYR A 146 -3.76 4.98 -3.98
C TYR A 146 -3.73 6.20 -4.92
N LEU A 147 -4.42 6.15 -6.06
CA LEU A 147 -4.54 7.29 -6.97
C LEU A 147 -5.19 8.49 -6.28
N ALA A 148 -6.25 8.28 -5.49
CA ALA A 148 -6.88 9.32 -4.69
C ALA A 148 -5.90 9.93 -3.68
N ALA A 149 -5.05 9.12 -3.03
CA ALA A 149 -4.00 9.62 -2.14
C ALA A 149 -2.95 10.47 -2.87
N GLN A 150 -2.72 10.22 -4.16
CA GLN A 150 -1.86 11.06 -5.01
C GLN A 150 -2.59 12.33 -5.54
N GLY A 151 -3.81 12.60 -5.09
CA GLY A 151 -4.61 13.75 -5.51
C GLY A 151 -5.31 13.58 -6.86
N MET A 152 -5.43 12.35 -7.37
CA MET A 152 -6.15 12.07 -8.62
C MET A 152 -7.61 11.74 -8.33
N ASP A 153 -8.53 12.41 -9.00
CA ASP A 153 -9.98 12.16 -8.95
C ASP A 153 -10.50 11.41 -10.19
N ASP A 154 -9.68 11.29 -11.23
CA ASP A 154 -9.95 10.55 -12.45
C ASP A 154 -8.74 9.73 -12.94
N PHE A 155 -8.79 9.28 -14.21
CA PHE A 155 -7.71 8.52 -14.85
C PHE A 155 -6.85 9.33 -15.84
N THR A 156 -7.14 10.62 -16.03
CA THR A 156 -6.53 11.46 -17.08
C THR A 156 -5.03 11.61 -16.89
N ALA A 157 -4.58 11.77 -15.64
CA ALA A 157 -3.17 11.93 -15.28
C ALA A 157 -2.43 10.61 -14.99
N VAL A 158 -3.10 9.46 -15.12
CA VAL A 158 -2.50 8.16 -14.76
C VAL A 158 -1.55 7.70 -15.86
N THR A 159 -0.31 7.42 -15.46
CA THR A 159 0.74 6.93 -16.36
C THR A 159 1.27 5.57 -15.92
N LEU A 160 2.09 4.94 -16.76
CA LEU A 160 2.81 3.72 -16.38
C LEU A 160 3.69 3.94 -15.14
N ASP A 161 4.26 5.14 -14.97
CA ASP A 161 5.08 5.47 -13.80
C ASP A 161 4.24 5.55 -12.52
N THR A 162 3.01 6.10 -12.60
CA THR A 162 2.04 6.06 -11.50
C THR A 162 1.72 4.62 -11.09
N VAL A 163 1.50 3.74 -12.07
CA VAL A 163 1.23 2.31 -11.81
C VAL A 163 2.45 1.60 -11.23
N ASN A 164 3.65 1.89 -11.72
CA ASN A 164 4.89 1.34 -11.18
C ASN A 164 5.14 1.81 -9.74
N ALA A 165 4.84 3.08 -9.43
CA ALA A 165 4.90 3.61 -8.07
C ALA A 165 3.93 2.86 -7.13
N TYR A 166 2.69 2.61 -7.59
CA TYR A 166 1.75 1.75 -6.85
C TYR A 166 2.30 0.33 -6.64
N ILE A 167 2.86 -0.32 -7.67
CA ILE A 167 3.41 -1.67 -7.55
C ILE A 167 4.54 -1.73 -6.51
N ARG A 168 5.37 -0.68 -6.39
CA ARG A 168 6.43 -0.62 -5.36
C ARG A 168 5.87 -0.68 -3.94
N THR A 169 4.64 -0.22 -3.70
CA THR A 169 3.97 -0.34 -2.38
C THR A 169 3.69 -1.80 -1.97
N LEU A 170 3.72 -2.72 -2.95
CA LEU A 170 3.55 -4.15 -2.72
C LEU A 170 4.86 -4.84 -2.28
N ALA A 171 5.95 -4.09 -2.10
CA ALA A 171 7.20 -4.63 -1.56
C ALA A 171 6.96 -5.31 -0.19
N GLY A 172 7.58 -6.49 0.00
CA GLY A 172 7.40 -7.30 1.21
C GLY A 172 6.15 -8.19 1.21
N PHE A 173 5.28 -8.15 0.19
CA PHE A 173 4.33 -9.22 -0.06
C PHE A 173 5.00 -10.40 -0.76
N SER A 174 4.39 -11.59 -0.64
CA SER A 174 4.86 -12.77 -1.37
C SER A 174 4.77 -12.53 -2.89
N TYR A 175 5.66 -13.16 -3.65
CA TYR A 175 5.64 -13.13 -5.11
C TYR A 175 4.24 -13.47 -5.67
N LYS A 176 3.59 -14.49 -5.10
CA LYS A 176 2.25 -14.93 -5.55
C LYS A 176 1.20 -13.85 -5.34
N THR A 177 1.27 -13.13 -4.24
CA THR A 177 0.37 -12.00 -3.96
C THR A 177 0.59 -10.86 -4.95
N VAL A 178 1.85 -10.49 -5.22
CA VAL A 178 2.19 -9.44 -6.19
C VAL A 178 1.71 -9.81 -7.61
N GLU A 179 1.91 -11.06 -8.02
CA GLU A 179 1.40 -11.59 -9.30
C GLU A 179 -0.13 -11.44 -9.41
N GLN A 180 -0.87 -11.83 -8.36
CA GLN A 180 -2.34 -11.73 -8.33
C GLN A 180 -2.83 -10.28 -8.40
N HIS A 181 -2.16 -9.35 -7.71
CA HIS A 181 -2.43 -7.92 -7.84
C HIS A 181 -2.25 -7.46 -9.29
N ILE A 182 -1.09 -7.74 -9.90
CA ILE A 182 -0.79 -7.31 -11.28
C ILE A 182 -1.77 -7.93 -12.28
N CYS A 183 -2.15 -9.20 -12.12
CA CYS A 183 -3.14 -9.85 -12.96
C CYS A 183 -4.51 -9.12 -12.91
N SER A 184 -4.96 -8.77 -11.70
CA SER A 184 -6.20 -8.03 -11.48
C SER A 184 -6.14 -6.64 -12.11
N LEU A 185 -5.03 -5.92 -11.95
CA LEU A 185 -4.84 -4.60 -12.56
C LEU A 185 -4.87 -4.67 -14.09
N ARG A 186 -4.27 -5.70 -14.71
CA ARG A 186 -4.34 -5.89 -16.17
C ARG A 186 -5.76 -6.15 -16.66
N ALA A 187 -6.59 -6.84 -15.87
CA ALA A 187 -8.01 -7.00 -16.21
C ALA A 187 -8.75 -5.66 -16.10
N PHE A 188 -8.45 -4.88 -15.06
CA PHE A 188 -9.02 -3.56 -14.83
C PHE A 188 -8.66 -2.54 -15.90
N PHE A 189 -7.38 -2.39 -16.26
CA PHE A 189 -6.96 -1.46 -17.31
C PHE A 189 -7.52 -1.82 -18.69
N ARG A 190 -7.66 -3.13 -19.00
CA ARG A 190 -8.37 -3.56 -20.22
C ARG A 190 -9.82 -3.12 -20.22
N PHE A 191 -10.51 -3.19 -19.08
CA PHE A 191 -11.86 -2.66 -18.94
C PHE A 191 -11.89 -1.15 -19.17
N LEU A 192 -11.01 -0.38 -18.52
CA LEU A 192 -10.96 1.08 -18.70
C LEU A 192 -10.73 1.49 -20.17
N ASN A 193 -9.88 0.76 -20.88
CA ASN A 193 -9.63 0.98 -22.30
C ASN A 193 -10.83 0.62 -23.18
N GLN A 194 -11.46 -0.54 -22.94
CA GLN A 194 -12.66 -0.98 -23.68
C GLN A 194 -13.85 -0.02 -23.53
N GLU A 195 -13.98 0.63 -22.38
CA GLU A 195 -15.04 1.60 -22.09
C GLU A 195 -14.68 3.03 -22.53
N GLY A 196 -13.50 3.25 -23.13
CA GLY A 196 -13.02 4.57 -23.54
C GLY A 196 -12.71 5.53 -22.38
N ILE A 197 -12.59 5.02 -21.15
CA ILE A 197 -12.30 5.79 -19.94
C ILE A 197 -10.82 6.18 -19.89
N MET A 198 -9.95 5.29 -20.38
CA MET A 198 -8.52 5.54 -20.50
C MET A 198 -8.04 5.09 -21.89
N PRO A 199 -7.65 6.01 -22.79
CA PRO A 199 -7.25 5.66 -24.15
C PRO A 199 -5.92 4.91 -24.21
N ASP A 200 -5.03 5.11 -23.22
CA ASP A 200 -3.75 4.41 -23.17
C ASP A 200 -3.92 2.96 -22.71
N ASP A 201 -3.37 2.01 -23.47
CA ASP A 201 -3.40 0.58 -23.12
C ASP A 201 -2.30 0.25 -22.10
N LEU A 202 -2.50 0.69 -20.86
CA LEU A 202 -1.61 0.34 -19.75
C LEU A 202 -1.56 -1.17 -19.51
N ALA A 203 -2.62 -1.91 -19.83
CA ALA A 203 -2.63 -3.36 -19.62
C ALA A 203 -1.61 -4.11 -20.49
N ALA A 204 -1.33 -3.61 -21.69
CA ALA A 204 -0.28 -4.11 -22.57
C ALA A 204 1.14 -3.71 -22.11
N LYS A 205 1.28 -2.55 -21.46
CA LYS A 205 2.57 -2.03 -20.99
C LYS A 205 3.02 -2.59 -19.63
N MET A 206 2.09 -3.11 -18.83
CA MET A 206 2.40 -3.68 -17.52
C MET A 206 3.29 -4.93 -17.60
N PRO A 207 4.23 -5.11 -16.65
CA PRO A 207 5.14 -6.25 -16.64
C PRO A 207 4.37 -7.57 -16.50
N MET A 208 4.71 -8.54 -17.35
CA MET A 208 4.26 -9.91 -17.15
C MET A 208 5.14 -10.56 -16.09
N VAL A 209 4.57 -10.77 -14.90
CA VAL A 209 5.21 -11.51 -13.82
C VAL A 209 5.24 -12.99 -14.22
N LYS A 210 6.25 -13.39 -15.01
CA LYS A 210 6.48 -14.78 -15.39
C LYS A 210 6.87 -15.55 -14.14
N ALA A 211 5.95 -16.37 -13.62
CA ALA A 211 6.22 -17.31 -12.53
C ALA A 211 7.47 -18.15 -12.82
N ARG A 212 8.65 -17.70 -12.35
CA ARG A 212 9.81 -18.58 -12.25
C ARG A 212 9.59 -19.45 -11.02
N LYS A 213 8.92 -20.59 -11.21
CA LYS A 213 9.12 -21.75 -10.34
C LYS A 213 10.54 -22.26 -10.58
N GLN A 214 11.52 -21.68 -9.90
CA GLN A 214 12.82 -22.31 -9.78
C GLN A 214 13.18 -22.42 -8.31
N THR A 215 12.48 -23.33 -7.64
CA THR A 215 12.90 -23.97 -6.39
C THR A 215 13.15 -25.45 -6.66
N ALA A 216 14.05 -25.73 -7.59
CA ALA A 216 14.68 -27.04 -7.70
C ALA A 216 16.18 -26.79 -7.89
N ILE A 217 16.97 -27.16 -6.88
CA ILE A 217 18.38 -27.43 -7.07
C ILE A 217 18.42 -28.63 -8.03
N PRO A 218 19.05 -28.55 -9.21
CA PRO A 218 19.21 -29.71 -10.08
C PRO A 218 19.91 -30.82 -9.29
N SER A 219 19.23 -31.95 -9.11
CA SER A 219 19.75 -33.14 -8.44
C SER A 219 20.70 -33.91 -9.36
N VAL A 220 21.79 -33.27 -9.78
CA VAL A 220 22.89 -33.87 -10.54
C VAL A 220 24.20 -33.35 -9.97
N TRP A 221 24.51 -33.83 -8.77
CA TRP A 221 25.88 -34.07 -8.35
C TRP A 221 26.08 -35.58 -8.36
N THR A 222 26.35 -36.16 -9.53
CA THR A 222 27.06 -37.43 -9.60
C THR A 222 28.51 -37.14 -9.23
N GLN A 223 28.95 -37.68 -8.09
CA GLN A 223 30.37 -37.78 -7.75
C GLN A 223 31.06 -38.63 -8.82
N ASN A 224 32.05 -38.04 -9.48
CA ASN A 224 33.17 -38.77 -10.07
C ASN A 224 34.41 -38.47 -9.23
#